data_AF-A0A7X7E866-F1
#
_entry.id   AF-A0A7X7E866-F1
#
_cell.length_a   1.000
_cell.length_b   1.000
_cell.length_c   1.000
_cell.angle_alpha   90.00
_cell.angle_beta   90.00
_cell.angle_gamma   90.00
#
_symmetry.space_group_name_H-M   'P 1'
#
loop_
_entity.id
_entity.type
_entity.pdbx_description
1 polymer ?
#
loop_
_entity_poly.entity_id
_entity_poly.type
_entity_poly.pdbx_seq_one_letter_code
_entity_poly.pdbx_strand_id
1 'polypeptide(L)'
;MDTRITIVVDNNVQGTLGSEHGFSMWIESGGKRILFDTGQGPALESNVPKLGIDIGTADLMVLSHGHYDHTGGLPYVVAHAPKIEIYCHPGAVQPRYAIRDGKTRSIGIPHASAEALERFPSERLHWV
;
A
#
# COMPACT_ATOMS: atom_id res chain seq x y z
N MET A 1 -15.05 20.33 -7.22
CA MET A 1 -14.48 19.00 -7.47
C MET A 1 -14.59 18.25 -6.17
N ASP A 2 -15.40 17.20 -6.12
CA ASP A 2 -15.59 16.45 -4.89
C ASP A 2 -14.42 15.48 -4.72
N THR A 3 -13.88 15.45 -3.51
CA THR A 3 -12.87 14.49 -3.10
C THR A 3 -13.52 13.48 -2.18
N ARG A 4 -13.39 12.19 -2.51
CA ARG A 4 -13.82 11.08 -1.65
C ARG A 4 -12.60 10.32 -1.18
N ILE A 5 -12.55 10.05 0.11
CA ILE A 5 -11.51 9.21 0.73
C ILE A 5 -12.23 8.05 1.40
N THR A 6 -11.85 6.84 1.02
CA THR A 6 -12.33 5.59 1.62
C THR A 6 -11.16 4.93 2.33
N ILE A 7 -11.27 4.73 3.64
CA ILE A 7 -10.28 3.95 4.39
C ILE A 7 -10.48 2.48 4.03
N VAL A 8 -9.45 1.85 3.48
CA VAL A 8 -9.49 0.45 3.02
C VAL A 8 -8.88 -0.48 4.05
N VAL A 9 -7.82 -0.03 4.71
CA VAL A 9 -7.16 -0.75 5.81
C VAL A 9 -6.92 0.22 6.95
N ASP A 10 -7.29 -0.20 8.16
CA ASP A 10 -6.97 0.48 9.42
C ASP A 10 -6.89 -0.58 10.54
N ASN A 11 -6.23 -0.20 11.63
CA ASN A 11 -6.16 -0.98 12.86
C ASN A 11 -7.55 -1.26 13.46
N ASN A 12 -8.51 -0.37 13.22
CA ASN A 12 -9.86 -0.48 13.74
C ASN A 12 -10.87 -0.53 12.59
N VAL A 13 -11.82 -1.45 12.69
CA VAL A 13 -12.77 -1.69 11.62
C VAL A 13 -14.19 -1.77 12.15
N GLN A 14 -15.15 -1.39 11.31
CA GLN A 14 -16.57 -1.61 11.55
C GLN A 14 -17.14 -2.57 10.50
N GLY A 15 -18.16 -3.35 10.89
CA GLY A 15 -18.85 -4.26 9.99
C GLY A 15 -18.04 -5.52 9.67
N THR A 16 -18.01 -5.90 8.38
CA THR A 16 -17.48 -7.19 7.91
C THR A 16 -16.12 -7.08 7.21
N LEU A 17 -15.50 -5.90 7.24
CA LEU A 17 -14.17 -5.67 6.71
C LEU A 17 -13.10 -6.31 7.61
N GLY A 18 -12.00 -6.76 7.03
CA GLY A 18 -10.81 -7.22 7.76
C GLY A 18 -10.08 -6.04 8.40
N SER A 19 -9.54 -6.25 9.59
CA SER A 19 -8.62 -5.31 10.27
C SER A 19 -7.23 -5.91 10.34
N GLU A 20 -6.23 -5.04 10.29
CA GLU A 20 -4.83 -5.38 10.58
C GLU A 20 -4.13 -4.13 11.06
N HIS A 21 -3.00 -4.28 11.77
CA HIS A 21 -2.16 -3.13 12.08
C HIS A 21 -1.57 -2.58 10.79
N GLY A 22 -1.98 -1.39 10.36
CA GLY A 22 -1.51 -0.83 9.10
C GLY A 22 -2.52 0.11 8.50
N PHE A 23 -2.18 0.63 7.33
CA PHE A 23 -2.96 1.68 6.72
C PHE A 23 -3.02 1.56 5.20
N SER A 24 -4.20 1.83 4.65
CA SER A 24 -4.41 2.05 3.22
C SER A 24 -5.68 2.84 3.01
N MET A 25 -5.66 3.75 2.03
CA MET A 25 -6.84 4.49 1.61
C MET A 25 -6.96 4.59 0.09
N TRP A 26 -8.20 4.57 -0.36
CA TRP A 26 -8.59 4.83 -1.73
C TRP A 26 -9.11 6.25 -1.85
N ILE A 27 -8.45 7.06 -2.67
CA ILE A 27 -8.77 8.48 -2.84
C ILE A 27 -9.24 8.71 -4.26
N GLU A 28 -10.41 9.32 -4.39
CA GLU A 28 -10.97 9.76 -5.66
C GLU A 28 -11.03 11.27 -5.67
N SER A 29 -10.21 11.90 -6.51
CA SER A 29 -10.14 13.37 -6.60
C SER A 29 -9.68 13.79 -8.00
N GLY A 30 -10.28 14.86 -8.54
CA GLY A 30 -9.87 15.40 -9.84
C GLY A 30 -9.94 14.41 -11.01
N GLY A 31 -10.83 13.42 -10.95
CA GLY A 31 -10.94 12.36 -11.96
C GLY A 31 -9.85 11.28 -11.87
N LYS A 32 -9.07 11.26 -10.79
CA LYS A 32 -8.03 10.27 -10.50
C LYS A 32 -8.42 9.35 -9.34
N ARG A 33 -7.98 8.11 -9.43
CA ARG A 33 -8.05 7.07 -8.38
C ARG A 33 -6.67 6.80 -7.85
N ILE A 34 -6.47 7.09 -6.58
CA ILE A 34 -5.18 7.00 -5.91
C ILE A 34 -5.28 5.93 -4.82
N LEU A 35 -4.38 4.95 -4.86
CA LEU A 35 -4.16 4.04 -3.74
C LEU A 35 -3.02 4.59 -2.88
N PHE A 36 -3.30 4.98 -1.65
CA PHE A 36 -2.28 5.44 -0.72
C PHE A 36 -2.01 4.36 0.31
N ASP A 37 -0.78 3.87 0.36
CA ASP A 37 -0.34 2.70 1.12
C ASP A 37 -1.16 1.42 0.84
N THR A 38 -0.72 0.30 1.40
CA THR A 38 -1.20 -1.05 1.04
C THR A 38 -1.44 -1.96 2.25
N GLY A 39 -1.35 -1.44 3.48
CA GLY A 39 -1.45 -2.26 4.69
C GLY A 39 -0.30 -3.26 4.85
N GLN A 40 -0.53 -4.28 5.69
CA GLN A 40 0.29 -5.49 5.78
C GLN A 40 -0.06 -6.52 4.67
N GLY A 41 -1.25 -6.44 4.08
CA GLY A 41 -1.62 -7.19 2.87
C GLY A 41 -2.99 -7.86 2.91
N PRO A 42 -3.26 -8.79 3.86
CA PRO A 42 -4.51 -9.56 3.89
C PRO A 42 -5.79 -8.72 3.96
N ALA A 43 -5.78 -7.63 4.75
CA ALA A 43 -6.94 -6.76 4.84
C ALA A 43 -7.24 -6.06 3.51
N LEU A 44 -6.21 -5.57 2.80
CA LEU A 44 -6.37 -4.89 1.51
C LEU A 44 -7.11 -5.80 0.50
N GLU A 45 -6.58 -7.01 0.30
CA GLU A 45 -7.14 -7.99 -0.65
C GLU A 45 -8.59 -8.35 -0.34
N SER A 46 -8.94 -8.50 0.95
CA SER A 46 -10.30 -8.86 1.35
C SER A 46 -11.27 -7.68 1.40
N ASN A 47 -10.79 -6.44 1.57
CA ASN A 47 -11.63 -5.26 1.77
C ASN A 47 -12.02 -4.57 0.46
N VAL A 48 -11.13 -4.51 -0.53
CA VAL A 48 -11.42 -3.85 -1.81
C VAL A 48 -12.69 -4.38 -2.50
N PRO A 49 -12.95 -5.70 -2.62
CA PRO A 49 -14.22 -6.17 -3.20
C PRO A 49 -15.44 -5.83 -2.35
N LYS A 50 -15.32 -5.85 -1.01
CA LYS A 50 -16.43 -5.52 -0.08
C LYS A 50 -16.79 -4.03 -0.13
N LEU A 51 -15.83 -3.19 -0.47
CA LEU A 51 -16.00 -1.75 -0.64
C LEU A 51 -16.42 -1.37 -2.08
N GLY A 52 -16.57 -2.35 -2.98
CA GLY A 52 -16.86 -2.09 -4.40
C GLY A 52 -15.71 -1.39 -5.14
N ILE A 53 -14.48 -1.53 -4.65
CA ILE A 53 -13.27 -0.96 -5.24
C ILE A 53 -12.63 -2.00 -6.15
N ASP A 54 -12.35 -1.60 -7.39
CA ASP A 54 -11.50 -2.36 -8.30
C ASP A 54 -10.09 -1.74 -8.34
N ILE A 55 -9.13 -2.42 -7.70
CA ILE A 55 -7.72 -2.01 -7.67
C ILE A 55 -7.13 -1.87 -9.06
N GLY A 56 -7.57 -2.68 -10.03
CA GLY A 56 -7.05 -2.62 -11.41
C GLY A 56 -7.33 -1.29 -12.11
N THR A 57 -8.20 -0.47 -11.52
CA THR A 57 -8.55 0.86 -12.03
C THR A 57 -7.82 2.02 -11.36
N ALA A 58 -6.90 1.75 -10.43
CA ALA A 58 -6.06 2.78 -9.82
C ALA A 58 -5.18 3.46 -10.88
N ASP A 59 -5.18 4.79 -10.90
CA ASP A 59 -4.28 5.57 -11.76
C ASP A 59 -2.86 5.59 -11.19
N LEU A 60 -2.74 5.77 -9.87
CA LEU A 60 -1.46 5.88 -9.18
C LEU A 60 -1.52 5.33 -7.76
N MET A 61 -0.36 4.87 -7.28
CA MET A 61 -0.13 4.49 -5.90
C MET A 61 0.94 5.38 -5.28
N VAL A 62 0.73 5.76 -4.03
CA VAL A 62 1.72 6.48 -3.22
C VAL A 62 2.09 5.61 -2.04
N LEU A 63 3.38 5.42 -1.80
CA LEU A 63 3.88 4.83 -0.56
C LEU A 63 4.38 5.94 0.35
N SER A 64 3.78 6.06 1.53
CA SER A 64 4.15 7.08 2.51
C SER A 64 5.56 6.88 3.05
N HIS A 65 5.91 5.63 3.35
CA HIS A 65 7.22 5.21 3.82
C HIS A 65 7.38 3.68 3.76
N GLY A 66 8.58 3.21 4.09
CA GLY A 66 8.99 1.82 3.93
C GLY A 66 8.65 0.86 5.06
N HIS A 67 7.59 1.04 5.85
CA HIS A 67 7.26 0.07 6.90
C HIS A 67 6.36 -1.07 6.37
N TYR A 68 6.49 -2.25 6.99
CA TYR A 68 5.78 -3.47 6.58
C TYR A 68 4.25 -3.34 6.57
N ASP A 69 3.70 -2.50 7.44
CA ASP A 69 2.29 -2.23 7.62
C ASP A 69 1.72 -1.16 6.68
N HIS A 70 2.55 -0.64 5.79
CA HIS A 70 2.17 0.27 4.71
C HIS A 70 2.49 -0.31 3.33
N THR A 71 3.41 -1.28 3.25
CA THR A 71 3.99 -1.80 2.01
C THR A 71 3.73 -3.29 1.80
N GLY A 72 3.05 -3.97 2.73
CA GLY A 72 2.85 -5.41 2.69
C GLY A 72 1.92 -5.90 1.58
N GLY A 73 0.97 -5.08 1.15
CA GLY A 73 0.07 -5.39 0.04
C GLY A 73 0.66 -5.15 -1.36
N LEU A 74 1.90 -4.67 -1.48
CA LEU A 74 2.53 -4.36 -2.78
C LEU A 74 2.46 -5.50 -3.81
N PRO A 75 2.77 -6.76 -3.47
CA PRO A 75 2.69 -7.86 -4.44
C PRO A 75 1.28 -8.06 -5.00
N TYR A 76 0.26 -7.91 -4.16
CA TYR A 76 -1.15 -7.97 -4.58
C TYR A 76 -1.49 -6.83 -5.54
N VAL A 77 -1.10 -5.59 -5.22
CA VAL A 77 -1.38 -4.43 -6.06
C VAL A 77 -0.70 -4.55 -7.43
N VAL A 78 0.59 -4.87 -7.47
CA VAL A 78 1.34 -5.01 -8.73
C VAL A 78 0.77 -6.10 -9.63
N ALA A 79 0.29 -7.21 -9.05
CA ALA A 79 -0.33 -8.29 -9.81
C ALA A 79 -1.68 -7.91 -10.42
N HIS A 80 -2.46 -7.04 -9.76
CA HIS A 80 -3.84 -6.71 -10.17
C HIS A 80 -3.96 -5.35 -10.87
N ALA A 81 -2.97 -4.47 -10.72
CA ALA A 81 -2.91 -3.14 -11.35
C ALA A 81 -1.56 -2.92 -12.07
N PRO A 82 -1.21 -3.73 -13.09
CA PRO A 82 0.11 -3.69 -13.73
C PRO A 82 0.42 -2.38 -14.50
N LYS A 83 -0.57 -1.50 -14.67
CA LYS A 83 -0.44 -0.21 -15.36
C LYS A 83 -0.43 0.99 -14.41
N ILE A 84 -0.46 0.75 -13.10
CA ILE A 84 -0.44 1.81 -12.08
C ILE A 84 0.88 2.58 -12.11
N GLU A 85 0.85 3.87 -11.86
CA GLU A 85 2.05 4.67 -11.60
C GLU A 85 2.39 4.62 -10.11
N ILE A 86 3.62 4.26 -9.72
CA ILE A 86 4.03 4.15 -8.32
C ILE A 86 4.92 5.33 -7.96
N TYR A 87 4.58 6.03 -6.88
CA TYR A 87 5.36 7.13 -6.32
C TYR A 87 5.83 6.78 -4.92
N CYS A 88 7.14 6.85 -4.68
CA CYS A 88 7.71 6.63 -3.35
C CYS A 88 9.07 7.30 -3.21
N HIS A 89 9.45 7.67 -1.99
CA HIS A 89 10.79 8.19 -1.71
C HIS A 89 11.82 7.05 -1.72
N PRO A 90 13.07 7.23 -2.20
CA PRO A 90 14.11 6.19 -2.17
C PRO A 90 14.36 5.56 -0.79
N GLY A 91 14.09 6.32 0.28
CA GLY A 91 14.13 5.84 1.66
C GLY A 91 13.07 4.80 2.01
N ALA A 92 12.09 4.51 1.15
CA ALA A 92 11.08 3.48 1.35
C ALA A 92 11.66 2.06 1.25
N VAL A 93 12.76 1.86 0.51
CA VAL A 93 13.42 0.55 0.39
C VAL A 93 14.58 0.36 1.37
N GLN A 94 14.87 1.36 2.20
CA GLN A 94 15.92 1.24 3.21
C GLN A 94 15.49 0.29 4.34
N PRO A 95 16.41 -0.53 4.89
CA PRO A 95 16.14 -1.34 6.07
C PRO A 95 15.68 -0.48 7.25
N ARG A 96 14.65 -0.93 7.96
CA ARG A 96 14.14 -0.28 9.17
C ARG A 96 13.98 -1.30 10.27
N TYR A 97 14.33 -0.91 11.49
CA TYR A 97 14.32 -1.81 12.64
C TYR A 97 13.65 -1.14 13.84
N ALA A 98 12.87 -1.92 14.59
CA ALA A 98 12.43 -1.57 15.93
C ALA A 98 13.31 -2.29 16.96
N ILE A 99 13.64 -1.59 18.05
CA ILE A 99 14.30 -2.19 19.21
C ILE A 99 13.29 -2.17 20.37
N ARG A 100 12.96 -3.35 20.89
CA ARG A 100 12.09 -3.52 22.07
C ARG A 100 12.68 -4.60 22.96
N ASP A 101 12.79 -4.34 24.25
CA ASP A 101 13.36 -5.27 25.26
C ASP A 101 14.72 -5.86 24.84
N GLY A 102 15.58 -5.03 24.23
CA GLY A 102 16.90 -5.44 23.74
C GLY A 102 16.88 -6.33 22.49
N LYS A 103 15.71 -6.60 21.90
CA LYS A 103 15.54 -7.37 20.67
C LYS A 103 15.31 -6.45 19.48
N THR A 104 16.04 -6.70 18.40
CA THR A 104 15.88 -6.02 17.12
C THR A 104 14.90 -6.80 16.25
N ARG A 105 13.91 -6.11 15.67
CA ARG A 105 12.96 -6.66 14.70
C ARG A 105 12.99 -5.82 13.43
N SER A 106 13.05 -6.46 12.26
CA SER A 106 12.83 -5.75 11.00
C SER A 106 11.38 -5.24 10.94
N ILE A 107 11.22 -3.97 10.63
CA ILE A 107 9.93 -3.30 10.39
C ILE A 107 9.91 -2.62 9.03
N GLY A 108 10.96 -2.82 8.21
CA GLY A 108 11.04 -2.26 6.87
C GLY A 108 10.12 -2.95 5.87
N ILE A 109 10.25 -2.58 4.60
CA ILE A 109 9.52 -3.17 3.50
C ILE A 109 9.72 -4.70 3.50
N PRO A 110 8.67 -5.52 3.38
CA PRO A 110 8.81 -6.96 3.31
C PRO A 110 9.60 -7.37 2.08
N HIS A 111 10.34 -8.47 2.15
CA HIS A 111 11.19 -8.91 1.04
C HIS A 111 10.41 -9.06 -0.28
N ALA A 112 9.25 -9.72 -0.26
CA ALA A 112 8.39 -9.88 -1.44
C ALA A 112 7.90 -8.54 -1.99
N SER A 113 7.63 -7.55 -1.13
CA SER A 113 7.22 -6.21 -1.54
C SER A 113 8.38 -5.43 -2.18
N ALA A 114 9.59 -5.58 -1.65
CA ALA A 114 10.78 -4.98 -2.23
C ALA A 114 11.09 -5.59 -3.61
N GLU A 115 11.01 -6.91 -3.74
CA GLU A 115 11.16 -7.60 -5.03
C GLU A 115 10.08 -7.17 -6.04
N ALA A 116 8.84 -6.97 -5.59
CA ALA A 116 7.76 -6.48 -6.43
C ALA A 116 8.04 -5.08 -6.99
N LEU A 117 8.61 -4.17 -6.18
CA LEU A 117 9.04 -2.84 -6.65
C LEU A 117 10.25 -2.92 -7.59
N GLU A 118 11.26 -3.74 -7.25
CA GLU A 118 12.47 -3.89 -8.06
C GLU A 118 12.17 -4.43 -9.47
N ARG A 119 11.19 -5.34 -9.58
CA ARG A 119 10.76 -5.91 -10.86
C ARG A 119 9.70 -5.06 -11.57
N PHE A 120 9.19 -4.00 -10.94
CA PHE A 120 8.17 -3.15 -11.54
C PHE A 120 8.77 -2.32 -12.68
N PRO A 121 8.02 -2.05 -13.78
CA PRO A 121 8.54 -1.28 -14.90
C PRO A 121 9.03 0.11 -14.45
N SER A 122 10.32 0.38 -14.68
CA SER A 122 10.99 1.59 -14.18
C SER A 122 10.39 2.89 -14.73
N GLU A 123 9.76 2.85 -15.90
CA GLU A 123 9.07 3.99 -16.51
C GLU A 123 7.77 4.38 -15.78
N ARG A 124 7.29 3.52 -14.88
CA ARG A 124 6.12 3.75 -14.02
C ARG A 124 6.46 3.85 -12.53
N LEU A 125 7.74 3.76 -12.18
CA LEU A 125 8.23 3.88 -10.81
C LEU A 125 8.96 5.21 -10.64
N HIS A 126 8.35 6.09 -9.86
CA HIS A 126 8.80 7.46 -9.66
C HIS A 126 9.38 7.61 -8.25
N TRP A 127 10.70 7.77 -8.20
CA TRP A 127 11.41 8.14 -6.98
C TRP A 127 11.28 9.64 -6.76
N VAL A 128 10.52 10.05 -5.73
CA VAL A 128 10.22 11.47 -5.41
C VAL A 128 10.82 11.94 -4.10
#